data_AF-A0A2C6WP22-F1
#
_entry.id   AF-A0A2C6WP22-F1
#
_cell.length_a   1.000
_cell.length_b   1.000
_cell.length_c   1.000
_cell.angle_alpha   90.00
_cell.angle_beta   90.00
_cell.angle_gamma   90.00
#
_symmetry.space_group_name_H-M   'P 1'
#
loop_
_entity.id
_entity.type
_entity.pdbx_description
1 polymer ?
#
loop_
_entity_poly.entity_id
_entity_poly.type
_entity_poly.pdbx_seq_one_letter_code
_entity_poly.pdbx_strand_id
1 'polypeptide(L)'
;MNYIWSVIILIFIVTTVLAITLDKSNLYKGGCVNLSLFIAMFMLYIFAIDLNNYWLTLFLLLIAAFFVAILPLSLVLLIGSLCYLGWQLMTKEGKRLTNFLSLGLASVLISLLILSIIINSIKDTFFSLTWHWISALILYFMLHIFSFATTYLYLKFKRKNAPPAYIIILGSGLINNEVPPLLQSRIKKGLNLSKKFPNATIIFSGGQGEDEELAEGLAMQIYAQNQGLDVSNSIVENKSLNTYENLKFSKSYITNLNDLCYIITNHSIRYVLHS
;
A
#
# COMPACT_ATOMS: atom_id res chain seq x y z
N MET A 1 -22.11 -32.01 -18.36
CA MET A 1 -22.16 -31.05 -17.24
C MET A 1 -20.76 -30.59 -16.81
N ASN A 2 -19.83 -31.50 -16.48
CA ASN A 2 -18.50 -31.14 -15.94
C ASN A 2 -17.65 -30.23 -16.87
N TYR A 3 -17.70 -30.43 -18.18
CA TYR A 3 -16.99 -29.57 -19.13
C TYR A 3 -17.52 -28.13 -19.17
N ILE A 4 -18.83 -27.94 -19.00
CA ILE A 4 -19.46 -26.61 -19.01
C ILE A 4 -18.97 -25.80 -17.80
N TRP A 5 -18.95 -26.42 -16.61
CA TRP A 5 -18.41 -25.79 -15.40
C TRP A 5 -16.93 -25.43 -15.52
N SER A 6 -16.11 -26.33 -16.09
CA SER A 6 -14.67 -26.06 -16.28
C SER A 6 -14.42 -24.87 -17.22
N VAL A 7 -15.24 -24.72 -18.28
CA VAL A 7 -15.15 -23.61 -19.23
C VAL A 7 -15.61 -22.30 -18.58
N ILE A 8 -16.71 -22.31 -17.81
CA ILE A 8 -17.20 -21.13 -17.08
C ILE A 8 -16.16 -20.65 -16.06
N ILE A 9 -15.56 -21.56 -15.30
CA ILE A 9 -14.50 -21.24 -14.32
C ILE A 9 -13.28 -20.65 -15.03
N LEU A 10 -12.85 -21.23 -16.15
CA LEU A 10 -11.70 -20.74 -16.91
C LEU A 10 -11.94 -19.33 -17.45
N ILE A 11 -13.11 -19.08 -18.06
CA ILE A 11 -13.49 -17.75 -18.56
C ILE A 11 -13.47 -16.74 -17.42
N PHE A 12 -14.00 -17.10 -16.25
CA PHE A 12 -14.06 -16.22 -15.09
C PHE A 12 -12.67 -15.90 -14.49
N ILE A 13 -11.78 -16.89 -14.45
CA ILE A 13 -10.38 -16.69 -14.03
C ILE A 13 -9.68 -15.74 -15.02
N VAL A 14 -9.84 -15.99 -16.32
CA VAL A 14 -9.22 -15.16 -17.37
C VAL A 14 -9.71 -13.71 -17.30
N THR A 15 -11.01 -13.47 -17.13
CA THR A 15 -11.55 -12.10 -17.01
C THR A 15 -11.07 -11.41 -15.73
N THR A 16 -10.96 -12.13 -14.61
CA THR A 16 -10.39 -11.60 -13.36
C THR A 16 -8.91 -11.22 -13.53
N VAL A 17 -8.11 -12.07 -14.17
CA VAL A 17 -6.68 -11.80 -14.42
C VAL A 17 -6.49 -10.62 -15.37
N LEU A 18 -7.31 -10.53 -16.42
CA LEU A 18 -7.29 -9.40 -17.36
C LEU A 18 -7.68 -8.08 -16.64
N ALA A 19 -8.69 -8.11 -15.77
CA ALA A 19 -9.09 -6.93 -14.98
C ALA A 19 -7.99 -6.45 -14.01
N ILE A 20 -7.18 -7.36 -13.45
CA ILE A 20 -6.05 -7.04 -12.57
C ILE A 20 -4.87 -6.44 -13.34
N THR A 21 -4.64 -6.90 -14.57
CA THR A 21 -3.43 -6.58 -15.37
C THR A 21 -3.57 -5.33 -16.22
N LEU A 22 -4.78 -5.04 -16.74
CA LEU A 22 -4.98 -3.98 -17.74
C LEU A 22 -5.09 -2.57 -17.16
N ASP A 23 -5.23 -2.39 -15.84
CA ASP A 23 -5.80 -1.14 -15.33
C ASP A 23 -5.06 -0.45 -14.16
N LYS A 24 -5.15 0.89 -14.13
CA LYS A 24 -4.57 1.73 -13.08
C LYS A 24 -5.32 1.49 -11.76
N SER A 25 -4.55 1.31 -10.70
CA SER A 25 -4.99 0.90 -9.38
C SER A 25 -5.94 1.89 -8.71
N ASN A 26 -7.22 1.54 -8.62
CA ASN A 26 -8.23 2.29 -7.87
C ASN A 26 -8.87 1.37 -6.82
N LEU A 27 -9.30 1.94 -5.69
CA LEU A 27 -9.81 1.19 -4.53
C LEU A 27 -11.03 0.33 -4.88
N TYR A 28 -11.96 0.88 -5.67
CA TYR A 28 -13.15 0.17 -6.14
C TYR A 28 -12.82 -1.12 -6.90
N LYS A 29 -11.73 -1.12 -7.69
CA LYS A 29 -11.32 -2.28 -8.48
C LYS A 29 -10.83 -3.42 -7.61
N GLY A 30 -10.19 -3.13 -6.49
CA GLY A 30 -9.79 -4.17 -5.55
C GLY A 30 -10.99 -4.85 -4.87
N GLY A 31 -12.08 -4.10 -4.64
CA GLY A 31 -13.38 -4.69 -4.26
C GLY A 31 -13.93 -5.65 -5.32
N CYS A 32 -13.89 -5.26 -6.59
CA CYS A 32 -14.31 -6.13 -7.69
C CYS A 32 -13.45 -7.41 -7.78
N VAL A 33 -12.14 -7.31 -7.57
CA VAL A 33 -11.24 -8.47 -7.56
C VAL A 33 -11.52 -9.42 -6.40
N ASN A 34 -11.75 -8.89 -5.19
CA ASN A 34 -12.13 -9.74 -4.05
C ASN A 34 -13.47 -10.44 -4.30
N LEU A 35 -14.47 -9.71 -4.81
CA LEU A 35 -15.76 -10.28 -5.17
C LEU A 35 -15.62 -11.37 -6.22
N SER A 36 -14.77 -11.16 -7.24
CA SER A 36 -14.56 -12.17 -8.26
C SER A 36 -13.89 -13.42 -7.69
N LEU A 37 -12.86 -13.28 -6.84
CA LEU A 37 -12.24 -14.42 -6.17
C LEU A 37 -13.25 -15.23 -5.34
N PHE A 38 -14.18 -14.57 -4.63
CA PHE A 38 -15.26 -15.26 -3.89
C PHE A 38 -16.20 -16.02 -4.83
N ILE A 39 -16.60 -15.42 -5.95
CA ILE A 39 -17.45 -16.09 -6.96
C ILE A 39 -16.71 -17.30 -7.55
N ALA A 40 -15.44 -17.16 -7.91
CA ALA A 40 -14.63 -18.25 -8.43
C ALA A 40 -14.51 -19.41 -7.43
N MET A 41 -14.28 -19.10 -6.15
CA MET A 41 -14.23 -20.09 -5.08
C MET A 41 -15.57 -20.83 -4.90
N PHE A 42 -16.69 -20.11 -4.98
CA PHE A 42 -18.02 -20.69 -4.92
C PHE A 42 -18.31 -21.61 -6.13
N MET A 43 -17.93 -21.20 -7.33
CA MET A 43 -18.05 -22.04 -8.53
C MET A 43 -17.20 -23.31 -8.43
N LEU A 44 -15.96 -23.19 -7.91
CA LEU A 44 -15.08 -24.34 -7.66
C LEU A 44 -15.68 -25.31 -6.62
N TYR A 45 -16.38 -24.78 -5.61
CA TYR A 45 -17.07 -25.58 -4.61
C TYR A 45 -18.22 -26.40 -5.21
N ILE A 46 -19.08 -25.77 -6.04
CA ILE A 46 -20.14 -26.48 -6.77
C ILE A 46 -19.52 -27.57 -7.67
N PHE A 47 -18.46 -27.24 -8.40
CA PHE A 47 -17.77 -28.20 -9.25
C PHE A 47 -17.18 -29.37 -8.46
N ALA A 48 -16.65 -29.14 -7.26
CA ALA A 48 -16.12 -30.19 -6.40
C ALA A 48 -17.22 -31.17 -5.92
N ILE A 49 -18.42 -30.64 -5.63
CA ILE A 49 -19.61 -31.45 -5.31
C ILE A 49 -20.03 -32.28 -6.52
N ASP A 50 -20.10 -31.69 -7.71
CA ASP A 50 -20.49 -32.40 -8.95
C ASP A 50 -19.51 -33.54 -9.29
N LEU A 51 -18.22 -33.39 -8.93
CA LEU A 51 -17.21 -34.44 -9.07
C LEU A 51 -17.24 -35.49 -7.96
N ASN A 52 -18.10 -35.34 -6.93
CA ASN A 52 -18.09 -36.12 -5.70
C ASN A 52 -16.69 -36.19 -5.03
N ASN A 53 -15.89 -35.13 -5.19
CA ASN A 53 -14.54 -35.08 -4.65
C ASN A 53 -14.54 -34.52 -3.22
N TYR A 54 -14.67 -35.42 -2.24
CA TYR A 54 -14.72 -35.06 -0.82
C TYR A 54 -13.52 -34.20 -0.37
N TRP A 55 -12.31 -34.56 -0.79
CA TRP A 55 -11.09 -33.85 -0.37
C TRP A 55 -11.05 -32.41 -0.88
N LEU A 56 -11.43 -32.19 -2.14
CA LEU A 56 -11.50 -30.85 -2.71
C LEU A 56 -12.59 -30.01 -2.03
N THR A 57 -13.76 -30.59 -1.77
CA THR A 57 -14.85 -29.92 -1.06
C THR A 57 -14.44 -29.51 0.36
N LEU A 58 -13.81 -30.43 1.12
CA LEU A 58 -13.32 -30.13 2.46
C LEU A 58 -12.25 -29.03 2.45
N PHE A 59 -11.31 -29.10 1.51
CA PHE A 59 -10.27 -28.07 1.36
C PHE A 59 -10.85 -26.68 1.10
N LEU A 60 -11.83 -26.58 0.20
CA LEU A 60 -12.51 -25.31 -0.11
C LEU A 60 -13.31 -24.78 1.08
N LEU A 61 -13.96 -25.66 1.85
CA LEU A 61 -14.66 -25.28 3.08
C LEU A 61 -13.71 -24.75 4.16
N LEU A 62 -12.53 -25.37 4.33
CA LEU A 62 -11.52 -24.88 5.27
C LEU A 62 -11.00 -23.49 4.88
N ILE A 63 -10.79 -23.24 3.58
CA ILE A 63 -10.42 -21.91 3.08
C ILE A 63 -11.53 -20.89 3.37
N ALA A 64 -12.79 -21.23 3.07
CA ALA A 64 -13.92 -20.36 3.34
C ALA A 64 -14.04 -20.05 4.84
N ALA A 65 -13.92 -21.07 5.70
CA ALA A 65 -13.94 -20.91 7.16
C ALA A 65 -12.81 -20.01 7.65
N PHE A 66 -11.60 -20.14 7.09
CA PHE A 66 -10.47 -19.26 7.40
C PHE A 66 -10.78 -17.79 7.08
N PHE A 67 -11.34 -17.49 5.91
CA PHE A 67 -11.74 -16.12 5.56
C PHE A 67 -12.88 -15.60 6.44
N VAL A 68 -13.87 -16.42 6.77
CA VAL A 68 -14.94 -16.02 7.70
C VAL A 68 -14.36 -15.70 9.09
N ALA A 69 -13.40 -16.49 9.56
CA ALA A 69 -12.74 -16.27 10.85
C ALA A 69 -11.88 -15.00 10.89
N ILE A 70 -11.31 -14.56 9.75
CA ILE A 70 -10.48 -13.35 9.69
C ILE A 70 -11.30 -12.06 9.59
N LEU A 71 -12.57 -12.14 9.14
CA LEU A 71 -13.43 -10.96 9.01
C LEU A 71 -13.59 -10.20 10.34
N PRO A 72 -13.90 -10.84 11.49
CA PRO A 72 -13.92 -10.17 12.81
C PRO A 72 -12.63 -9.43 13.16
N LEU A 73 -11.48 -10.03 12.84
CA LEU A 73 -10.17 -9.42 13.10
C LEU A 73 -10.00 -8.10 12.33
N SER A 74 -10.53 -8.00 11.11
CA SER A 74 -10.47 -6.76 10.33
C SER A 74 -11.17 -5.57 11.01
N LEU A 75 -12.27 -5.83 11.72
CA LEU A 75 -13.02 -4.80 12.46
C LEU A 75 -12.26 -4.34 13.71
N VAL A 76 -11.65 -5.28 14.43
CA VAL A 76 -10.80 -4.98 15.59
C VAL A 76 -9.59 -4.14 15.15
N LEU A 77 -8.96 -4.51 14.03
CA LEU A 77 -7.85 -3.75 13.45
C LEU A 77 -8.29 -2.34 13.02
N LEU A 78 -9.49 -2.17 12.45
CA LEU A 78 -10.03 -0.85 12.13
C LEU A 78 -10.18 0.00 13.40
N ILE A 79 -10.91 -0.51 14.40
CA ILE A 79 -11.15 0.23 15.65
C ILE A 79 -9.82 0.61 16.31
N GLY A 80 -8.88 -0.33 16.39
CA GLY A 80 -7.53 -0.07 16.91
C GLY A 80 -6.77 0.99 16.12
N SER A 81 -6.84 0.95 14.78
CA SER A 81 -6.19 1.94 13.91
C SER A 81 -6.80 3.33 14.05
N LEU A 82 -8.12 3.44 14.22
CA LEU A 82 -8.83 4.70 14.43
C LEU A 82 -8.47 5.30 15.80
N CYS A 83 -8.41 4.46 16.84
CA CYS A 83 -7.95 4.87 18.17
C CYS A 83 -6.50 5.36 18.14
N TYR A 84 -5.60 4.61 17.50
CA TYR A 84 -4.21 5.01 17.33
C TYR A 84 -4.07 6.32 16.56
N LEU A 85 -4.79 6.47 15.44
CA LEU A 85 -4.77 7.67 14.61
C LEU A 85 -5.28 8.89 15.39
N GLY A 86 -6.39 8.77 16.10
CA GLY A 86 -6.92 9.85 16.92
C GLY A 86 -5.97 10.26 18.06
N TRP A 87 -5.39 9.28 18.76
CA TRP A 87 -4.37 9.56 19.78
C TRP A 87 -3.13 10.26 19.17
N GLN A 88 -2.65 9.80 18.02
CA GLN A 88 -1.52 10.41 17.33
C GLN A 88 -1.82 11.85 16.87
N LEU A 89 -3.00 12.11 16.32
CA LEU A 89 -3.39 13.46 15.88
C LEU A 89 -3.54 14.41 17.08
N MET A 90 -4.13 13.94 18.18
CA MET A 90 -4.27 14.76 19.39
C MET A 90 -2.92 15.13 20.02
N THR A 91 -1.94 14.20 19.98
CA THR A 91 -0.61 14.42 20.54
C THR A 91 0.26 15.32 19.66
N LYS A 92 0.16 15.20 18.32
CA LYS A 92 1.00 15.97 17.39
C LYS A 92 0.39 17.29 16.92
N GLU A 93 -0.92 17.32 16.70
CA GLU A 93 -1.64 18.44 16.07
C GLU A 93 -2.58 19.19 17.04
N GLY A 94 -2.71 18.70 18.28
CA GLY A 94 -3.53 19.32 19.33
C GLY A 94 -5.00 18.90 19.32
N LYS A 95 -5.80 19.51 20.21
CA LYS A 95 -7.19 19.10 20.50
C LYS A 95 -8.25 19.80 19.62
N ARG A 96 -8.07 19.77 18.29
CA ARG A 96 -9.09 20.28 17.34
C ARG A 96 -10.22 19.26 17.16
N LEU A 97 -11.45 19.72 16.87
CA LEU A 97 -12.62 18.84 16.66
C LEU A 97 -12.36 17.78 15.57
N THR A 98 -11.65 18.16 14.51
CA THR A 98 -11.23 17.26 13.42
C THR A 98 -10.40 16.08 13.92
N ASN A 99 -9.60 16.29 14.96
CA ASN A 99 -8.69 15.28 15.51
C ASN A 99 -9.43 14.28 16.42
N PHE A 100 -10.67 14.61 16.82
CA PHE A 100 -11.56 13.70 17.54
C PHE A 100 -12.43 12.84 16.61
N LEU A 101 -12.53 13.16 15.31
CA LEU A 101 -13.43 12.44 14.38
C LEU A 101 -13.10 10.94 14.31
N SER A 102 -11.82 10.57 14.29
CA SER A 102 -11.39 9.16 14.27
C SER A 102 -11.75 8.42 15.57
N LEU A 103 -11.60 9.06 16.73
CA LEU A 103 -12.05 8.50 18.02
C LEU A 103 -13.56 8.41 18.10
N GLY A 104 -14.28 9.42 17.62
CA GLY A 104 -15.74 9.41 17.55
C GLY A 104 -16.25 8.23 16.72
N LEU A 105 -15.66 8.01 15.54
CA LEU A 105 -16.01 6.87 14.69
C LEU A 105 -15.70 5.52 15.38
N ALA A 106 -14.55 5.40 16.05
CA ALA A 106 -14.22 4.20 16.81
C ALA A 106 -15.25 3.91 17.92
N SER A 107 -15.65 4.94 18.67
CA SER A 107 -16.68 4.85 19.71
C SER A 107 -18.03 4.41 19.14
N VAL A 108 -18.46 4.97 18.00
CA VAL A 108 -19.70 4.55 17.32
C VAL A 108 -19.67 3.07 16.95
N LEU A 109 -18.56 2.59 16.38
CA LEU A 109 -18.42 1.16 16.01
C LEU A 109 -18.45 0.25 17.24
N ILE A 110 -17.80 0.64 18.34
CA ILE A 110 -17.85 -0.09 19.61
C ILE A 110 -19.28 -0.11 20.16
N SER A 111 -19.98 1.03 20.16
CA SER A 111 -21.37 1.13 20.61
C SER A 111 -22.30 0.27 19.77
N LEU A 112 -22.11 0.20 18.45
CA LEU A 112 -22.87 -0.68 17.56
C LEU A 112 -22.65 -2.15 17.89
N LEU A 113 -21.41 -2.56 18.19
CA LEU A 113 -21.11 -3.94 18.62
C LEU A 113 -21.80 -4.27 19.95
N ILE A 114 -21.71 -3.40 20.94
CA ILE A 114 -22.36 -3.61 22.24
C ILE A 114 -23.89 -3.65 22.09
N LEU A 115 -24.45 -2.69 21.36
CA LEU A 115 -25.89 -2.60 21.09
C LEU A 115 -26.39 -3.86 20.40
N SER A 116 -25.61 -4.39 19.44
CA SER A 116 -25.95 -5.63 18.79
C SER A 116 -26.10 -6.74 19.84
N ILE A 117 -25.10 -6.97 20.71
CA ILE A 117 -25.12 -8.07 21.70
C ILE A 117 -26.34 -7.95 22.63
N ILE A 118 -26.67 -6.73 23.04
CA ILE A 118 -27.84 -6.45 23.89
C ILE A 118 -29.12 -6.82 23.15
N ILE A 119 -29.31 -6.34 21.91
CA ILE A 119 -30.51 -6.60 21.12
C ILE A 119 -30.69 -8.11 20.86
N ASN A 120 -29.62 -8.83 20.54
CA ASN A 120 -29.67 -10.28 20.33
C ASN A 120 -30.08 -11.06 21.59
N SER A 121 -29.88 -10.49 22.77
CA SER A 121 -30.29 -11.10 24.04
C SER A 121 -31.79 -10.97 24.30
N ILE A 122 -32.47 -10.04 23.60
CA ILE A 122 -33.90 -9.82 23.72
C ILE A 122 -34.61 -10.75 22.73
N LYS A 123 -35.33 -11.75 23.24
CA LYS A 123 -36.06 -12.76 22.44
C LYS A 123 -37.41 -12.22 21.93
N ASP A 124 -37.39 -11.06 21.30
CA ASP A 124 -38.56 -10.40 20.73
C ASP A 124 -38.38 -10.19 19.22
N THR A 125 -39.46 -10.36 18.46
CA THR A 125 -39.43 -10.33 16.99
C THR A 125 -39.02 -8.97 16.43
N PHE A 126 -39.41 -7.87 17.08
CA PHE A 126 -39.02 -6.52 16.66
C PHE A 126 -37.51 -6.30 16.85
N PHE A 127 -36.98 -6.74 17.98
CA PHE A 127 -35.54 -6.68 18.27
C PHE A 127 -34.72 -7.64 17.39
N SER A 128 -35.29 -8.79 17.00
CA SER A 128 -34.64 -9.68 16.04
C SER A 128 -34.44 -9.00 14.67
N LEU A 129 -35.43 -8.28 14.16
CA LEU A 129 -35.29 -7.56 12.89
C LEU A 129 -34.21 -6.48 12.98
N THR A 130 -34.15 -5.71 14.06
CA THR A 130 -33.13 -4.66 14.24
C THR A 130 -31.73 -5.24 14.37
N TRP A 131 -31.56 -6.41 15.00
CA TRP A 131 -30.29 -7.13 15.01
C TRP A 131 -29.82 -7.49 13.61
N HIS A 132 -30.69 -8.05 12.74
CA HIS A 132 -30.30 -8.40 11.37
C HIS A 132 -29.80 -7.18 10.57
N TRP A 133 -30.45 -6.01 10.73
CA TRP A 133 -30.00 -4.77 10.10
C TRP A 133 -28.66 -4.27 10.64
N ILE A 134 -28.46 -4.31 11.96
CA ILE A 134 -27.20 -3.93 12.60
C ILE A 134 -26.07 -4.89 12.17
N SER A 135 -26.33 -6.20 12.17
CA SER A 135 -25.38 -7.21 11.71
C SER A 135 -25.03 -7.04 10.23
N ALA A 136 -26.01 -6.73 9.38
CA ALA A 136 -25.76 -6.44 7.96
C ALA A 136 -24.90 -5.19 7.77
N LEU A 137 -25.14 -4.14 8.56
CA LEU A 137 -24.32 -2.92 8.55
C LEU A 137 -22.88 -3.19 9.00
N ILE A 138 -22.71 -3.97 10.07
CA ILE A 138 -21.39 -4.38 10.56
C ILE A 138 -20.65 -5.20 9.49
N LEU A 139 -21.31 -6.20 8.91
CA LEU A 139 -20.77 -7.02 7.83
C LEU A 139 -20.37 -6.17 6.61
N TYR A 140 -21.19 -5.19 6.24
CA TYR A 140 -20.89 -4.24 5.17
C TYR A 140 -19.56 -3.51 5.43
N PHE A 141 -19.37 -2.93 6.61
CA PHE A 141 -18.11 -2.27 6.96
C PHE A 141 -16.93 -3.23 6.95
N MET A 142 -17.10 -4.45 7.49
CA MET A 142 -16.06 -5.48 7.52
C MET A 142 -15.58 -5.85 6.11
N LEU A 143 -16.52 -6.06 5.17
CA LEU A 143 -16.19 -6.35 3.77
C LEU A 143 -15.46 -5.18 3.10
N HIS A 144 -15.87 -3.94 3.37
CA HIS A 144 -15.19 -2.75 2.83
C HIS A 144 -13.76 -2.59 3.38
N ILE A 145 -13.56 -2.80 4.68
CA ILE A 145 -12.23 -2.72 5.31
C ILE A 145 -11.33 -3.84 4.79
N PHE A 146 -11.86 -5.06 4.71
CA PHE A 146 -11.14 -6.21 4.16
C PHE A 146 -10.73 -5.95 2.70
N SER A 147 -11.64 -5.40 1.91
CA SER A 147 -11.37 -4.99 0.54
C SER A 147 -10.29 -3.90 0.44
N PHE A 148 -10.37 -2.88 1.31
CA PHE A 148 -9.35 -1.84 1.38
C PHE A 148 -7.98 -2.40 1.77
N ALA A 149 -7.92 -3.27 2.79
CA ALA A 149 -6.68 -3.85 3.29
C ALA A 149 -5.99 -4.72 2.22
N THR A 150 -6.73 -5.62 1.57
CA THR A 150 -6.22 -6.48 0.50
C THR A 150 -5.74 -5.65 -0.70
N THR A 151 -6.50 -4.63 -1.09
CA THR A 151 -6.11 -3.70 -2.16
C THR A 151 -4.84 -2.94 -1.80
N TYR A 152 -4.78 -2.37 -0.59
CA TYR A 152 -3.60 -1.66 -0.11
C TYR A 152 -2.35 -2.54 -0.10
N LEU A 153 -2.47 -3.79 0.38
CA LEU A 153 -1.38 -4.75 0.36
C LEU A 153 -0.95 -5.07 -1.07
N TYR A 154 -1.90 -5.34 -1.97
CA TYR A 154 -1.61 -5.57 -3.39
C TYR A 154 -0.84 -4.39 -4.01
N LEU A 155 -1.30 -3.15 -3.78
CA LEU A 155 -0.63 -1.95 -4.31
C LEU A 155 0.74 -1.73 -3.69
N LYS A 156 0.90 -2.00 -2.40
CA LYS A 156 2.18 -1.91 -1.71
C LYS A 156 3.18 -2.92 -2.27
N PHE A 157 2.76 -4.16 -2.50
CA PHE A 157 3.60 -5.19 -3.12
C PHE A 157 3.93 -4.87 -4.59
N LYS A 158 2.94 -4.45 -5.38
CA LYS A 158 3.13 -4.04 -6.78
C LYS A 158 4.12 -2.88 -6.90
N ARG A 159 3.96 -1.83 -6.09
CA ARG A 159 4.85 -0.65 -6.11
C ARG A 159 6.28 -0.98 -5.70
N LYS A 160 6.48 -1.81 -4.67
CA LYS A 160 7.82 -2.21 -4.18
C LYS A 160 8.65 -2.96 -5.23
N ASN A 161 8.00 -3.62 -6.18
CA ASN A 161 8.65 -4.46 -7.18
C ASN A 161 8.59 -3.89 -8.61
N ALA A 162 7.89 -2.78 -8.83
CA ALA A 162 7.85 -2.14 -10.13
C ALA A 162 9.19 -1.45 -10.45
N PRO A 163 9.77 -1.68 -11.64
CA PRO A 163 11.05 -1.07 -12.02
C PRO A 163 10.90 0.45 -12.15
N PRO A 164 11.65 1.26 -11.37
CA PRO A 164 11.66 2.70 -11.54
C PRO A 164 12.48 3.10 -12.76
N ALA A 165 12.10 4.19 -13.43
CA ALA A 165 12.96 4.82 -14.42
C ALA A 165 14.02 5.72 -13.75
N TYR A 166 13.68 6.30 -12.58
CA TYR A 166 14.56 7.21 -11.84
C TYR A 166 14.65 6.85 -10.36
N ILE A 167 15.85 6.95 -9.80
CA ILE A 167 16.13 6.81 -8.36
C ILE A 167 16.70 8.14 -7.86
N ILE A 168 15.92 8.89 -7.10
CA ILE A 168 16.30 10.20 -6.57
C ILE A 168 16.86 10.01 -5.15
N ILE A 169 18.10 10.43 -4.93
CA ILE A 169 18.78 10.42 -3.64
C ILE A 169 18.86 11.87 -3.17
N LEU A 170 18.10 12.18 -2.11
CA LEU A 170 18.10 13.53 -1.55
C LEU A 170 19.30 13.73 -0.62
N GLY A 171 19.84 14.94 -0.68
CA GLY A 171 20.81 15.44 0.27
C GLY A 171 20.27 15.59 1.70
N SER A 172 21.20 15.76 2.63
CA SER A 172 21.03 16.09 4.04
C SER A 172 22.16 16.98 4.60
N GLY A 173 22.97 17.58 3.73
CA GLY A 173 24.17 18.34 4.08
C GLY A 173 25.44 17.48 4.20
N LEU A 174 26.57 18.12 3.92
CA LEU A 174 27.91 17.58 4.14
C LEU A 174 28.41 17.93 5.57
N ILE A 175 29.36 17.15 6.07
CA ILE A 175 30.08 17.47 7.31
C ILE A 175 31.54 17.58 6.94
N ASN A 176 32.16 18.75 7.14
CA ASN A 176 33.54 19.04 6.73
C ASN A 176 33.82 18.70 5.25
N ASN A 177 32.89 19.06 4.35
CA ASN A 177 32.93 18.72 2.92
C ASN A 177 32.94 17.21 2.59
N GLU A 178 32.64 16.36 3.58
CA GLU A 178 32.52 14.91 3.39
C GLU A 178 31.08 14.43 3.54
N VAL A 179 30.77 13.35 2.83
CA VAL A 179 29.46 12.67 2.89
C VAL A 179 29.31 12.00 4.27
N PRO A 180 28.38 12.46 5.13
CA PRO A 180 28.23 11.90 6.48
C PRO A 180 27.66 10.48 6.46
N PRO A 181 27.81 9.69 7.53
CA PRO A 181 27.38 8.28 7.57
C PRO A 181 25.90 8.05 7.18
N LEU A 182 25.01 8.99 7.54
CA LEU A 182 23.60 8.92 7.13
C LEU A 182 23.44 9.04 5.61
N LEU A 183 24.16 9.97 4.98
CA LEU A 183 24.12 10.17 3.53
C LEU A 183 24.77 9.00 2.79
N GLN A 184 25.87 8.46 3.31
CA GLN A 184 26.51 7.23 2.79
C GLN A 184 25.52 6.05 2.77
N SER A 185 24.75 5.87 3.84
CA SER A 185 23.71 4.83 3.92
C SER A 185 22.62 5.02 2.85
N ARG A 186 22.21 6.27 2.58
CA ARG A 186 21.25 6.58 1.50
C ARG A 186 21.84 6.26 0.12
N ILE A 187 23.08 6.67 -0.15
CA ILE A 187 23.77 6.40 -1.41
C ILE A 187 23.86 4.89 -1.62
N LYS A 188 24.35 4.13 -0.63
CA LYS A 188 24.44 2.67 -0.68
C LYS A 188 23.08 2.01 -0.97
N LYS A 189 22.00 2.52 -0.39
CA LYS A 189 20.64 2.04 -0.67
C LYS A 189 20.21 2.33 -2.11
N GLY A 190 20.53 3.50 -2.65
CA GLY A 190 20.33 3.85 -4.05
C GLY A 190 21.12 2.96 -5.02
N LEU A 191 22.39 2.69 -4.70
CA LEU A 191 23.24 1.78 -5.47
C LEU A 191 22.72 0.34 -5.46
N ASN A 192 22.20 -0.14 -4.34
CA ASN A 192 21.56 -1.46 -4.30
C ASN A 192 20.29 -1.51 -5.17
N LEU A 193 19.55 -0.40 -5.26
CA LEU A 193 18.39 -0.31 -6.12
C LEU A 193 18.76 -0.21 -7.60
N SER A 194 19.82 0.52 -7.98
CA SER A 194 20.30 0.55 -9.37
C SER A 194 20.85 -0.81 -9.80
N LYS A 195 21.48 -1.58 -8.90
CA LYS A 195 21.85 -2.99 -9.18
C LYS A 195 20.62 -3.87 -9.43
N LYS A 196 19.53 -3.65 -8.69
CA LYS A 196 18.26 -4.38 -8.89
C LYS A 196 17.55 -3.93 -10.17
N PHE A 197 17.70 -2.68 -10.56
CA PHE A 197 17.03 -2.04 -11.70
C PHE A 197 18.08 -1.32 -12.58
N PRO A 198 18.82 -2.06 -13.43
CA PRO A 198 19.98 -1.53 -14.15
C PRO A 198 19.64 -0.42 -15.15
N ASN A 199 18.38 -0.34 -15.60
CA ASN A 199 17.90 0.70 -16.50
C ASN A 199 17.48 1.98 -15.78
N ALA A 200 17.54 2.02 -14.44
CA ALA A 200 17.13 3.19 -13.67
C ALA A 200 18.27 4.22 -13.61
N THR A 201 17.96 5.47 -13.94
CA THR A 201 18.91 6.59 -13.81
C THR A 201 18.91 7.11 -12.37
N ILE A 202 20.09 7.26 -11.76
CA ILE A 202 20.20 7.85 -10.42
C ILE A 202 20.28 9.37 -10.53
N ILE A 203 19.47 10.09 -9.74
CA ILE A 203 19.54 11.54 -9.61
C ILE A 203 20.03 11.86 -8.19
N PHE A 204 21.22 12.45 -8.10
CA PHE A 204 21.76 13.00 -6.85
C PHE A 204 21.32 14.45 -6.71
N SER A 205 20.44 14.75 -5.76
CA SER A 205 19.85 16.09 -5.60
C SER A 205 20.27 16.72 -4.28
N GLY A 206 21.04 17.81 -4.40
CA GLY A 206 21.52 18.64 -3.31
C GLY A 206 22.39 19.76 -3.86
N GLY A 207 22.01 21.01 -3.61
CA GLY A 207 22.82 22.16 -3.95
C GLY A 207 24.01 22.36 -3.01
N GLN A 208 24.59 23.56 -3.08
CA GLN A 208 25.72 23.95 -2.26
C GLN A 208 25.23 24.71 -1.03
N GLY A 209 25.54 24.21 0.16
CA GLY A 209 25.34 24.95 1.40
C GLY A 209 26.28 26.14 1.53
N GLU A 210 25.93 27.12 2.38
CA GLU A 210 26.76 28.31 2.60
C GLU A 210 28.16 27.96 3.15
N ASP A 211 28.26 26.87 3.91
CA ASP A 211 29.49 26.39 4.54
C ASP A 211 30.18 25.24 3.74
N GLU A 212 29.77 24.99 2.49
CA GLU A 212 30.26 23.86 1.69
C GLU A 212 31.07 24.30 0.46
N GLU A 213 32.23 23.67 0.22
CA GLU A 213 33.09 23.95 -0.95
C GLU A 213 32.56 23.32 -2.24
N LEU A 214 31.80 22.24 -2.12
CA LEU A 214 31.25 21.45 -3.22
C LEU A 214 29.75 21.27 -3.01
N ALA A 215 28.98 21.36 -4.09
CA ALA A 215 27.57 21.01 -4.04
C ALA A 215 27.37 19.57 -3.56
N GLU A 216 26.43 19.37 -2.65
CA GLU A 216 26.18 18.07 -2.02
C GLU A 216 25.91 16.97 -3.06
N GLY A 217 25.13 17.28 -4.11
CA GLY A 217 24.83 16.37 -5.21
C GLY A 217 26.08 15.84 -5.92
N LEU A 218 27.10 16.69 -6.08
CA LEU A 218 28.37 16.32 -6.69
C LEU A 218 29.19 15.42 -5.76
N ALA A 219 29.27 15.78 -4.47
CA ALA A 219 29.94 14.96 -3.45
C ALA A 219 29.31 13.56 -3.35
N MET A 220 27.97 13.46 -3.45
CA MET A 220 27.26 12.18 -3.49
C MET A 220 27.62 11.35 -4.73
N GLN A 221 27.72 11.96 -5.92
CA GLN A 221 28.09 11.24 -7.14
C GLN A 221 29.52 10.72 -7.07
N ILE A 222 30.47 11.53 -6.59
CA ILE A 222 31.88 11.13 -6.41
C ILE A 222 31.96 9.95 -5.44
N TYR A 223 31.29 10.04 -4.30
CA TYR A 223 31.24 8.92 -3.34
C TYR A 223 30.63 7.66 -3.97
N ALA A 224 29.56 7.80 -4.74
CA ALA A 224 28.91 6.68 -5.42
C ALA A 224 29.80 6.03 -6.50
N GLN A 225 30.56 6.83 -7.25
CA GLN A 225 31.53 6.34 -8.24
C GLN A 225 32.63 5.51 -7.56
N ASN A 226 33.14 5.97 -6.42
CA ASN A 226 34.12 5.22 -5.61
C ASN A 226 33.55 3.88 -5.09
N GLN A 227 32.23 3.73 -5.03
CA GLN A 227 31.52 2.49 -4.66
C GLN A 227 31.13 1.63 -5.89
N GLY A 228 31.62 1.98 -7.09
CA GLY A 228 31.43 1.20 -8.32
C GLY A 228 30.19 1.57 -9.15
N LEU A 229 29.67 2.79 -9.01
CA LEU A 229 28.61 3.30 -9.89
C LEU A 229 29.16 3.66 -11.28
N ASP A 230 28.45 3.26 -12.34
CA ASP A 230 28.66 3.79 -13.69
C ASP A 230 28.04 5.20 -13.79
N VAL A 231 28.89 6.20 -14.01
CA VAL A 231 28.50 7.62 -14.05
C VAL A 231 27.54 7.91 -15.21
N SER A 232 27.59 7.12 -16.30
CA SER A 232 26.72 7.30 -17.47
C SER A 232 25.22 7.20 -17.15
N ASN A 233 24.86 6.48 -16.08
CA ASN A 233 23.49 6.32 -15.59
C ASN A 233 23.20 7.19 -14.35
N SER A 234 23.87 8.35 -14.24
CA SER A 234 23.67 9.28 -13.14
C SER A 234 23.57 10.73 -13.57
N ILE A 235 22.77 11.50 -12.84
CA ILE A 235 22.54 12.93 -13.03
C ILE A 235 22.77 13.63 -11.69
N VAL A 236 23.40 14.80 -11.73
CA VAL A 236 23.58 15.67 -10.56
C VAL A 236 22.68 16.88 -10.67
N GLU A 237 21.88 17.12 -9.65
CA GLU A 237 21.10 18.33 -9.44
C GLU A 237 21.74 19.11 -8.29
N ASN A 238 22.28 20.30 -8.59
CA ASN A 238 23.14 21.09 -7.71
C ASN A 238 22.62 22.51 -7.42
N LYS A 239 21.34 22.78 -7.66
CA LYS A 239 20.74 24.12 -7.55
C LYS A 239 19.85 24.30 -6.32
N SER A 240 19.49 23.21 -5.66
CA SER A 240 18.51 23.22 -4.58
C SER A 240 19.08 23.66 -3.24
N LEU A 241 18.35 24.53 -2.53
CA LEU A 241 18.74 25.03 -1.21
C LEU A 241 17.97 24.38 -0.06
N ASN A 242 16.87 23.68 -0.38
CA ASN A 242 16.02 23.05 0.61
C ASN A 242 15.34 21.79 0.03
N THR A 243 14.70 21.01 0.91
CA THR A 243 14.05 19.75 0.52
C THR A 243 12.93 19.93 -0.51
N TYR A 244 12.21 21.06 -0.49
CA TYR A 244 11.17 21.34 -1.47
C TYR A 244 11.76 21.59 -2.87
N GLU A 245 12.84 22.37 -2.93
CA GLU A 245 13.60 22.63 -4.15
C GLU A 245 14.27 21.37 -4.69
N ASN A 246 14.83 20.52 -3.81
CA ASN A 246 15.39 19.22 -4.23
C ASN A 246 14.36 18.44 -5.08
N LEU A 247 13.13 18.34 -4.58
CA LEU A 247 12.05 17.63 -5.28
C LEU A 247 11.61 18.35 -6.56
N LYS A 248 11.50 19.68 -6.51
CA LYS A 248 11.08 20.49 -7.65
C LYS A 248 12.09 20.45 -8.80
N PHE A 249 13.39 20.56 -8.50
CA PHE A 249 14.45 20.54 -9.50
C PHE A 249 14.81 19.12 -9.94
N SER A 250 14.74 18.12 -9.07
CA SER A 250 14.84 16.72 -9.51
C SER A 250 13.80 16.38 -10.57
N LYS A 251 12.59 16.96 -10.47
CA LYS A 251 11.52 16.74 -11.45
C LYS A 251 11.87 17.22 -12.85
N SER A 252 12.71 18.25 -13.02
CA SER A 252 13.04 18.73 -14.38
C SER A 252 13.87 17.73 -15.20
N TYR A 253 14.48 16.74 -14.54
CA TYR A 253 15.26 15.69 -15.20
C TYR A 253 14.41 14.45 -15.58
N ILE A 254 13.13 14.43 -15.18
CA ILE A 254 12.19 13.36 -15.52
C ILE A 254 11.52 13.72 -16.85
N THR A 255 11.75 12.92 -17.89
CA THR A 255 11.26 13.19 -19.24
C THR A 255 9.78 12.80 -19.43
N ASN A 256 9.34 11.70 -18.82
CA ASN A 256 7.95 11.25 -18.87
C ASN A 256 7.31 11.26 -17.48
N LEU A 257 6.23 12.03 -17.33
CA LEU A 257 5.53 12.18 -16.04
C LEU A 257 4.88 10.88 -15.53
N ASN A 258 4.68 9.88 -16.39
CA ASN A 258 4.18 8.56 -15.98
C ASN A 258 5.28 7.65 -15.41
N ASP A 259 6.55 8.05 -15.48
CA ASP A 259 7.65 7.22 -15.03
C ASP A 259 7.68 7.09 -13.50
N LEU A 260 7.85 5.86 -13.05
CA LEU A 260 7.94 5.56 -11.63
C LEU A 260 9.28 6.05 -11.08
N CYS A 261 9.21 6.84 -10.02
CA CYS A 261 10.38 7.40 -9.34
C CYS A 261 10.48 6.89 -7.91
N TYR A 262 11.68 6.45 -7.51
CA TYR A 262 11.98 6.05 -6.14
C TYR A 262 12.75 7.17 -5.46
N ILE A 263 12.21 7.72 -4.37
CA ILE A 263 12.86 8.80 -3.62
C ILE A 263 13.41 8.22 -2.31
N ILE A 264 14.70 8.38 -2.09
CA ILE A 264 15.39 7.90 -0.89
C ILE A 264 15.60 9.08 0.06
N THR A 265 14.99 8.97 1.24
CA THR A 265 15.14 9.92 2.37
C THR A 265 15.56 9.17 3.63
N ASN A 266 16.07 9.88 4.65
CA ASN A 266 16.61 9.40 5.94
C ASN A 266 16.42 7.90 6.26
N HIS A 267 15.18 7.39 6.34
CA HIS A 267 14.91 5.96 6.52
C HIS A 267 13.85 5.34 5.59
N SER A 268 13.19 6.12 4.73
CA SER A 268 12.05 5.65 3.92
C SER A 268 12.30 5.81 2.42
N ILE A 269 12.03 4.74 1.65
CA ILE A 269 11.82 4.85 0.21
C ILE A 269 10.40 5.37 0.04
N ARG A 270 10.24 6.58 -0.48
CA ARG A 270 8.94 7.10 -0.90
C ARG A 270 8.78 6.84 -2.39
N TYR A 271 7.66 6.23 -2.76
CA TYR A 271 7.27 5.99 -4.14
C TYR A 271 6.47 7.19 -4.60
N VAL A 272 6.94 7.89 -5.63
CA VAL A 272 6.18 8.98 -6.24
C VAL A 272 5.83 8.55 -7.65
N LEU A 273 4.54 8.31 -7.87
CA LEU A 273 3.93 8.34 -9.19
C LEU A 273 3.29 9.72 -9.29
N HIS A 274 3.64 10.50 -10.31
CA HIS A 274 2.84 11.68 -10.62
C HIS A 274 1.51 11.20 -11.19
N SER A 275 0.49 11.20 -10.34
CA SER A 275 -0.92 11.15 -10.71
C SER A 275 -1.63 12.28 -9.98
#